data_AF-A0A7C5BM65-F1
#
_entry.id   AF-A0A7C5BM65-F1
#
_cell.length_a   1.000
_cell.length_b   1.000
_cell.length_c   1.000
_cell.angle_alpha   90.00
_cell.angle_beta   90.00
_cell.angle_gamma   90.00
#
_symmetry.space_group_name_H-M   'P 1'
#
loop_
_entity.id
_entity.type
_entity.pdbx_description
1 polymer ?
#
loop_
_entity_poly.entity_id
_entity_poly.type
_entity_poly.pdbx_seq_one_letter_code
_entity_poly.pdbx_strand_id
1 'polypeptide(L)'
;AERVQLKNWNQPLAGDVMLLAGTKSSSFVVNDVDDVLQTRLNTMDIHPTGPLWGRGTQLVHSDSLTIEQRVLTDWQDWQQGLEKAGLNQERRSLRLFADDFNWQYIDNSQIELEFFLPAGCYATAVMRELAIITDVHRRNYHDAQVIIQDNNNNSE
;
A
#
# COMPACT_ATOMS: atom_id res chain seq x y z
N ALA A 1 -7.19 -0.94 -3.06
CA ALA A 1 -8.38 -0.16 -2.65
C ALA A 1 -9.65 -1.01 -2.64
N GLU A 2 -9.87 -1.82 -3.68
CA GLU A 2 -11.09 -2.61 -3.85
C GLU A 2 -11.54 -3.42 -2.63
N ARG A 3 -10.65 -4.21 -2.01
CA ARG A 3 -11.02 -4.99 -0.82
C ARG A 3 -11.49 -4.16 0.38
N VAL A 4 -11.00 -2.92 0.50
CA VAL A 4 -11.46 -2.00 1.54
C VAL A 4 -12.88 -1.53 1.23
N GLN A 5 -13.17 -1.19 -0.02
CA GLN A 5 -14.51 -0.79 -0.46
C GLN A 5 -15.54 -1.92 -0.30
N LEU A 6 -15.12 -3.15 -0.61
CA LEU A 6 -15.92 -4.36 -0.41
C LEU A 6 -16.00 -4.82 1.06
N LYS A 7 -15.33 -4.12 1.99
CA LYS A 7 -15.26 -4.45 3.42
C LYS A 7 -14.77 -5.88 3.71
N ASN A 8 -13.95 -6.43 2.82
CA ASN A 8 -13.38 -7.79 2.93
C ASN A 8 -11.84 -7.77 2.99
N TRP A 9 -11.26 -6.62 3.35
CA TRP A 9 -9.81 -6.42 3.51
C TRP A 9 -9.20 -7.23 4.67
N ASN A 10 -10.02 -7.61 5.66
CA ASN A 10 -9.64 -8.38 6.83
C ASN A 10 -10.36 -9.74 6.92
N GLN A 11 -11.00 -10.18 5.85
CA GLN A 11 -11.75 -11.44 5.81
C GLN A 11 -11.04 -12.44 4.89
N PRO A 12 -11.05 -13.74 5.21
CA PRO A 12 -10.59 -14.77 4.29
C PRO A 12 -11.59 -14.93 3.15
N LEU A 13 -11.10 -15.03 1.92
CA LEU A 13 -11.90 -15.38 0.75
C LEU A 13 -11.41 -16.71 0.16
N ALA A 14 -12.32 -17.46 -0.46
CA ALA A 14 -11.93 -18.62 -1.23
C ALA A 14 -10.98 -18.21 -2.38
N GLY A 15 -9.88 -18.94 -2.50
CA GLY A 15 -8.80 -18.69 -3.45
C GLY A 15 -7.89 -17.52 -3.10
N ASP A 16 -7.95 -16.99 -1.89
CA ASP A 16 -6.94 -16.03 -1.41
C ASP A 16 -5.55 -16.66 -1.32
N VAL A 17 -4.53 -15.85 -1.59
CA VAL A 17 -3.17 -16.15 -1.13
C VAL A 17 -2.93 -15.40 0.17
N MET A 18 -2.62 -16.13 1.22
CA MET A 18 -2.31 -15.60 2.55
C MET A 18 -0.81 -15.61 2.79
N LEU A 19 -0.27 -14.54 3.37
CA LEU A 19 1.13 -14.43 3.80
C LEU A 19 1.21 -14.66 5.31
N LEU A 20 2.18 -15.46 5.76
CA LEU A 20 2.48 -15.62 7.19
C LEU A 20 3.13 -14.35 7.75
N ALA A 21 2.67 -13.91 8.93
CA ALA A 21 3.24 -12.77 9.63
C ALA A 21 4.74 -12.96 9.90
N GLY A 22 5.49 -11.85 9.88
CA GLY A 22 6.94 -11.84 10.08
C GLY A 22 7.76 -12.40 8.91
N THR A 23 7.13 -12.93 7.85
CA THR A 23 7.83 -13.45 6.66
C THR A 23 7.58 -12.60 5.42
N LYS A 24 8.52 -12.61 4.47
CA LYS A 24 8.36 -11.91 3.17
C LYS A 24 7.91 -12.80 2.03
N SER A 25 8.01 -14.13 2.20
CA SER A 25 7.82 -15.07 1.09
C SER A 25 7.04 -16.33 1.47
N SER A 26 6.76 -16.56 2.75
CA SER A 26 6.00 -17.74 3.16
C SER A 26 4.51 -17.48 3.01
N SER A 27 3.92 -18.09 1.98
CA SER A 27 2.51 -17.92 1.63
C SER A 27 1.85 -19.24 1.27
N PHE A 28 0.53 -19.27 1.34
CA PHE A 28 -0.27 -20.44 0.97
C PHE A 28 -1.60 -20.00 0.37
N VAL A 29 -2.21 -20.89 -0.41
CA VAL A 29 -3.52 -20.68 -1.03
C VAL A 29 -4.63 -21.19 -0.10
N VAL A 30 -5.69 -20.39 0.05
CA VAL A 30 -6.90 -20.72 0.78
C VAL A 30 -7.86 -21.41 -0.16
N ASN A 31 -8.04 -22.73 -0.02
CA ASN A 31 -9.04 -23.45 -0.82
C ASN A 31 -10.44 -23.26 -0.23
N ASP A 32 -10.56 -23.50 1.07
CA ASP A 32 -11.80 -23.42 1.83
C ASP A 32 -11.63 -22.45 3.01
N VAL A 33 -12.68 -21.69 3.30
CA VAL A 33 -12.69 -20.75 4.43
C VAL A 33 -13.23 -21.47 5.67
N ASP A 34 -12.46 -21.44 6.75
CA ASP A 34 -12.82 -22.02 8.04
C ASP A 34 -12.57 -21.04 9.22
N ASP A 35 -13.02 -21.45 10.41
CA ASP A 35 -12.87 -20.66 11.64
C ASP A 35 -11.41 -20.53 12.08
N VAL A 36 -10.53 -21.45 11.67
CA VAL A 36 -9.10 -21.40 11.97
C VAL A 36 -8.46 -20.24 11.21
N LEU A 37 -8.76 -20.08 9.92
CA LEU A 37 -8.30 -18.96 9.12
C LEU A 37 -8.80 -17.62 9.66
N GLN A 38 -10.07 -17.55 10.07
CA GLN A 38 -10.61 -16.35 10.72
C GLN A 38 -9.85 -16.02 12.00
N THR A 39 -9.61 -17.01 12.85
CA THR A 39 -8.83 -16.82 14.07
C THR A 39 -7.44 -16.28 13.76
N ARG A 40 -6.72 -16.89 12.82
CA ARG A 40 -5.37 -16.46 12.44
C ARG A 40 -5.35 -15.05 11.82
N LEU A 41 -6.39 -14.67 11.07
CA LEU A 41 -6.54 -13.30 10.56
C LEU A 41 -6.81 -12.29 11.68
N ASN A 42 -7.64 -12.66 12.66
CA ASN A 42 -7.97 -11.79 13.79
C ASN A 42 -6.77 -11.60 14.73
N THR A 43 -5.95 -12.64 14.91
CA THR A 43 -4.70 -12.58 15.69
C THR A 43 -3.51 -12.07 14.89
N MET A 44 -3.71 -11.56 13.68
CA MET A 44 -2.66 -11.04 12.79
C MET A 44 -1.54 -12.03 12.46
N ASP A 45 -1.78 -13.34 12.54
CA ASP A 45 -0.80 -14.39 12.21
C ASP A 45 -0.66 -14.61 10.70
N ILE A 46 -1.72 -14.28 9.95
CA ILE A 46 -1.72 -14.30 8.48
C ILE A 46 -2.33 -13.03 7.91
N HIS A 47 -2.00 -12.68 6.68
CA HIS A 47 -2.54 -11.48 6.03
C HIS A 47 -2.99 -11.76 4.60
N PRO A 48 -4.15 -11.22 4.17
CA PRO A 48 -4.54 -11.25 2.77
C PRO A 48 -3.54 -10.47 1.94
N THR A 49 -3.22 -10.99 0.75
CA THR A 49 -2.24 -10.37 -0.13
C THR A 49 -2.88 -9.82 -1.40
N GLY A 50 -2.16 -8.95 -2.09
CA GLY A 50 -2.46 -8.51 -3.44
C GLY A 50 -1.24 -8.67 -4.35
N PRO A 51 -1.45 -8.63 -5.68
CA PRO A 51 -0.38 -8.87 -6.62
C PRO A 51 0.51 -7.64 -6.77
N LEU A 52 1.83 -7.86 -6.74
CA LEU A 52 2.79 -7.00 -7.40
C LEU A 52 3.02 -7.60 -8.79
N TRP A 53 2.62 -6.88 -9.83
CA TRP A 53 2.54 -7.46 -11.17
C TRP A 53 3.91 -7.72 -11.80
N GLY A 54 4.00 -8.85 -12.50
CA GLY A 54 5.16 -9.31 -13.24
C GLY A 54 4.84 -10.66 -13.89
N ARG A 55 5.81 -11.29 -14.53
CA ARG A 55 5.64 -12.62 -15.12
C ARG A 55 5.44 -13.66 -14.03
N GLY A 56 4.49 -14.56 -14.22
CA GLY A 56 4.27 -15.64 -13.27
C GLY A 56 2.97 -16.36 -13.52
N THR A 57 2.78 -17.41 -12.74
CA THR A 57 1.52 -18.15 -12.72
C THR A 57 0.58 -17.48 -11.73
N GLN A 58 -0.66 -17.31 -12.12
CA GLN A 58 -1.71 -16.85 -11.24
C GLN A 58 -1.91 -17.84 -10.07
N LEU A 59 -1.73 -17.35 -8.85
CA LEU A 59 -1.86 -18.16 -7.62
C LEU A 59 -3.25 -18.09 -7.00
N VAL A 60 -3.94 -16.95 -7.15
CA VAL A 60 -5.30 -16.77 -6.65
C VAL A 60 -6.33 -17.44 -7.55
N HIS A 61 -7.45 -17.86 -6.96
CA HIS A 61 -8.60 -18.41 -7.68
C HIS A 61 -9.92 -17.94 -7.06
N SER A 62 -11.05 -18.48 -7.54
CA SER A 62 -12.40 -18.23 -7.02
C SER A 62 -12.73 -16.74 -6.81
N ASP A 63 -13.17 -16.36 -5.61
CA ASP A 63 -13.62 -14.99 -5.32
C ASP A 63 -12.46 -13.99 -5.36
N SER A 64 -11.29 -14.40 -4.86
CA SER A 64 -10.09 -13.56 -4.85
C SER A 64 -9.65 -13.21 -6.28
N LEU A 65 -9.69 -14.19 -7.18
CA LEU A 65 -9.38 -13.99 -8.59
C LEU A 65 -10.33 -12.99 -9.26
N THR A 66 -11.64 -13.10 -8.98
CA THR A 66 -12.64 -12.20 -9.56
C THR A 66 -12.37 -10.75 -9.18
N ILE A 67 -11.94 -10.52 -7.94
CA ILE A 67 -11.54 -9.18 -7.47
C ILE A 67 -10.27 -8.71 -8.18
N GLU A 68 -9.23 -9.55 -8.25
CA GLU A 68 -7.96 -9.17 -8.88
C GLU A 68 -8.11 -8.88 -10.37
N GLN A 69 -8.83 -9.74 -11.11
CA GLN A 69 -9.10 -9.53 -12.53
C GLN A 69 -9.84 -8.22 -12.76
N ARG A 70 -10.90 -7.95 -12.00
CA ARG A 70 -11.65 -6.70 -12.14
C ARG A 70 -10.79 -5.46 -11.90
N VAL A 71 -9.93 -5.50 -10.88
CA VAL A 71 -9.03 -4.37 -10.58
C VAL A 71 -7.98 -4.17 -11.68
N LEU A 72 -7.51 -5.27 -12.28
CA LEU A 72 -6.43 -5.25 -13.27
C LEU A 72 -6.90 -5.03 -14.71
N THR A 73 -8.20 -5.17 -15.00
CA THR A 73 -8.76 -4.99 -16.36
C THR A 73 -8.29 -3.71 -17.03
N ASP A 74 -8.22 -2.60 -16.29
CA ASP A 74 -7.88 -1.28 -16.83
C ASP A 74 -6.36 -1.02 -16.89
N TRP A 75 -5.52 -2.00 -16.54
CA TRP A 75 -4.06 -1.83 -16.37
C TRP A 75 -3.22 -2.66 -17.37
N GLN A 76 -3.81 -3.12 -18.47
CA GLN A 76 -3.16 -4.03 -19.43
C GLN A 76 -1.82 -3.54 -19.97
N ASP A 77 -1.70 -2.25 -20.26
CA ASP A 77 -0.44 -1.66 -20.75
C ASP A 77 0.67 -1.78 -19.70
N TRP A 78 0.35 -1.53 -18.42
CA TRP A 78 1.28 -1.71 -17.31
C TRP A 78 1.61 -3.18 -17.10
N GLN A 79 0.63 -4.07 -17.20
CA GLN A 79 0.86 -5.51 -17.06
C GLN A 79 1.92 -5.99 -18.06
N GLN A 80 1.73 -5.66 -19.34
CA GLN A 80 2.69 -6.00 -20.40
C GLN A 80 4.03 -5.30 -20.22
N GLY A 81 4.02 -4.02 -19.81
CA GLY A 81 5.25 -3.24 -19.59
C GLY A 81 6.12 -3.84 -18.49
N LEU A 82 5.53 -4.18 -17.35
CA LEU A 82 6.24 -4.77 -16.20
C LEU A 82 6.76 -6.17 -16.51
N GLU A 83 6.00 -6.98 -17.26
CA GLU A 83 6.45 -8.28 -17.74
C GLU A 83 7.62 -8.19 -18.72
N LYS A 84 7.57 -7.26 -19.67
CA LYS A 84 8.67 -6.98 -20.62
C LYS A 84 9.91 -6.44 -19.90
N ALA A 85 9.72 -5.66 -18.84
CA ALA A 85 10.81 -5.12 -18.02
C ALA A 85 11.53 -6.18 -17.17
N GLY A 86 11.09 -7.44 -17.17
CA GLY A 86 11.81 -8.49 -16.46
C GLY A 86 11.24 -8.85 -15.09
N LEU A 87 10.20 -8.17 -14.61
CA LEU A 87 9.68 -8.39 -13.26
C LEU A 87 8.97 -9.74 -13.17
N ASN A 88 9.11 -10.38 -12.02
CA ASN A 88 8.36 -11.57 -11.67
C ASN A 88 7.20 -11.18 -10.77
N GLN A 89 6.11 -11.95 -10.84
CA GLN A 89 4.95 -11.70 -9.99
C GLN A 89 5.31 -11.99 -8.53
N GLU A 90 4.98 -11.03 -7.65
CA GLU A 90 5.15 -11.16 -6.21
C GLU A 90 3.83 -10.88 -5.50
N ARG A 91 3.79 -11.16 -4.19
CA ARG A 91 2.62 -10.92 -3.33
C ARG A 91 3.01 -10.00 -2.20
N ARG A 92 2.15 -9.03 -1.91
CA ARG A 92 2.33 -8.11 -0.77
C ARG A 92 1.10 -8.12 0.11
N SER A 93 1.31 -8.11 1.43
CA SER A 93 0.20 -7.94 2.40
C SER A 93 -0.59 -6.66 2.07
N LEU A 94 -1.91 -6.76 2.10
CA LEU A 94 -2.83 -5.63 1.88
C LEU A 94 -3.13 -4.83 3.14
N ARG A 95 -2.66 -5.29 4.30
CA ARG A 95 -2.83 -4.63 5.58
C ARG A 95 -1.50 -4.56 6.33
N LEU A 96 -1.36 -3.48 7.09
CA LEU A 96 -0.22 -3.21 7.96
C LEU A 96 -0.76 -3.08 9.38
N PHE A 97 -0.08 -3.74 10.31
CA PHE A 97 -0.35 -3.58 11.73
C PHE A 97 0.87 -2.89 12.35
N ALA A 98 0.61 -1.87 13.18
CA ALA A 98 1.65 -1.18 13.93
C ALA A 98 1.74 -1.85 15.29
N ASP A 99 2.80 -2.62 15.51
CA ASP A 99 3.02 -3.35 16.76
C ASP A 99 3.51 -2.40 17.85
N ASP A 100 3.30 -2.79 19.11
CA ASP A 100 3.74 -2.05 20.30
C ASP A 100 3.35 -0.55 20.26
N PHE A 101 2.13 -0.26 19.80
CA PHE A 101 1.65 1.09 19.62
C PHE A 101 1.40 1.78 20.96
N ASN A 102 2.20 2.79 21.26
CA ASN A 102 2.09 3.65 22.42
C ASN A 102 1.95 5.11 21.99
N TRP A 103 1.25 5.89 22.81
CA TRP A 103 1.12 7.32 22.58
C TRP A 103 0.97 8.07 23.89
N GLN A 104 1.42 9.32 23.89
CA GLN A 104 1.24 10.23 25.02
C GLN A 104 1.19 11.69 24.57
N TYR A 105 0.42 12.50 25.28
CA TYR A 105 0.56 13.95 25.19
C TYR A 105 1.81 14.36 25.97
N ILE A 106 2.75 15.03 25.30
CA ILE A 106 3.93 15.61 25.95
C ILE A 106 3.66 17.07 26.37
N ASP A 107 2.71 17.74 25.70
CA ASP A 107 2.08 19.00 26.13
C ASP A 107 0.69 19.17 25.48
N ASN A 108 0.06 20.35 25.64
CA ASN A 108 -1.28 20.65 25.12
C ASN A 108 -1.40 20.68 23.58
N SER A 109 -0.28 20.61 22.87
CA SER A 109 -0.17 20.78 21.42
C SER A 109 0.71 19.73 20.73
N GLN A 110 1.28 18.80 21.50
CA GLN A 110 2.23 17.81 21.02
C GLN A 110 1.84 16.41 21.49
N ILE A 111 1.85 15.47 20.55
CA ILE A 111 1.64 14.05 20.79
C ILE A 111 2.90 13.30 20.34
N GLU A 112 3.38 12.40 21.21
CA GLU A 112 4.41 11.44 20.88
C GLU A 112 3.74 10.11 20.53
N LEU A 113 4.19 9.48 19.44
CA LEU A 113 3.74 8.18 18.99
C LEU A 113 4.95 7.26 18.87
N GLU A 114 4.86 6.08 19.46
CA GLU A 114 5.87 5.03 19.38
C GLU A 114 5.20 3.76 18.86
N PHE A 115 5.76 3.14 17.83
CA PHE A 115 5.28 1.87 17.30
C PHE A 115 6.35 1.22 16.42
N PHE A 116 6.27 -0.10 16.29
CA PHE A 116 7.12 -0.88 15.41
C PHE A 116 6.44 -1.13 14.05
N LEU A 117 7.23 -1.06 12.98
CA LEU A 117 6.82 -1.47 11.64
C LEU A 117 7.83 -2.43 11.01
N PRO A 118 7.39 -3.48 10.31
CA PRO A 118 8.29 -4.36 9.58
C PRO A 118 8.96 -3.63 8.41
N ALA A 119 10.15 -4.12 8.01
CA ALA A 119 10.92 -3.55 6.91
C ALA A 119 10.11 -3.45 5.61
N GLY A 120 10.21 -2.30 4.93
CA GLY A 120 9.45 -2.01 3.71
C GLY A 120 8.08 -1.36 3.95
N CYS A 121 7.72 -1.10 5.21
CA CYS A 121 6.57 -0.30 5.60
C CYS A 121 7.00 1.12 5.98
N TYR A 122 6.08 2.08 5.86
CA TYR A 122 6.36 3.49 6.08
C TYR A 122 5.48 4.01 7.22
N ALA A 123 6.06 4.74 8.17
CA ALA A 123 5.32 5.40 9.24
C ALA A 123 4.24 6.34 8.71
N THR A 124 4.48 6.98 7.55
CA THR A 124 3.50 7.83 6.88
C THR A 124 2.18 7.12 6.54
N ALA A 125 2.20 5.80 6.33
CA ALA A 125 0.99 5.02 6.11
C ALA A 125 0.13 4.93 7.38
N VAL A 126 0.75 4.79 8.55
CA VAL A 126 0.05 4.82 9.86
C VAL A 126 -0.47 6.23 10.12
N MET A 127 0.40 7.23 9.97
CA MET A 127 0.07 8.64 10.22
C MET A 127 -1.12 9.13 9.37
N ARG A 128 -1.22 8.67 8.13
CA ARG A 128 -2.34 8.98 7.23
C ARG A 128 -3.70 8.55 7.78
N GLU A 129 -3.75 7.48 8.57
CA GLU A 129 -4.99 6.98 9.16
C GLU A 129 -5.31 7.64 10.51
N LEU A 130 -4.33 8.32 11.13
CA LEU A 130 -4.50 9.01 12.42
C LEU A 130 -4.91 10.48 12.28
N ALA A 131 -4.42 11.18 11.24
CA ALA A 131 -4.68 12.60 11.08
C ALA A 131 -4.63 13.06 9.61
N ILE A 132 -5.30 14.17 9.33
CA ILE A 132 -5.12 14.91 8.08
C ILE A 132 -3.80 15.69 8.19
N ILE A 133 -2.77 15.23 7.50
CA ILE A 133 -1.43 15.80 7.57
C ILE A 133 -1.15 16.57 6.28
N THR A 134 -0.71 17.81 6.44
CA THR A 134 -0.22 18.65 5.34
C THR A 134 1.25 18.96 5.56
N ASP A 135 2.03 18.84 4.49
CA ASP A 135 3.43 19.23 4.53
C ASP A 135 3.57 20.74 4.81
N VAL A 136 4.35 21.09 5.83
CA VAL A 136 4.63 22.47 6.21
C VAL A 136 5.54 23.16 5.17
N HIS A 137 6.25 22.39 4.33
CA HIS A 137 7.13 22.86 3.26
C HIS A 137 6.48 23.03 1.88
N ARG A 138 5.18 23.36 1.79
CA ARG A 138 4.69 24.19 0.67
C ARG A 138 4.98 25.67 0.94
N ARG A 139 6.27 26.04 0.99
CA ARG A 139 6.73 27.43 0.95
C ARG A 139 7.73 27.59 -0.20
N ASN A 140 7.34 28.40 -1.19
CA ASN A 140 8.21 29.13 -2.13
C ASN A 140 8.88 28.35 -3.27
N TYR A 141 8.10 27.70 -4.14
CA TYR A 141 8.53 27.42 -5.53
C TYR A 141 7.53 28.02 -6.52
N HIS A 142 7.31 29.33 -6.44
CA HIS A 142 6.86 30.21 -7.54
C HIS A 142 7.02 31.66 -7.05
N ASP A 143 8.26 32.13 -7.07
CA ASP A 143 8.62 33.55 -7.22
C ASP A 143 10.04 33.60 -7.81
N ALA A 144 10.25 32.84 -8.89
CA ALA A 144 11.43 32.99 -9.72
C ALA A 144 11.15 34.09 -10.75
N GLN A 145 11.49 35.31 -10.35
CA GLN A 145 11.99 36.42 -11.18
C GLN A 145 11.24 36.70 -12.48
N VAL A 146 10.40 37.74 -12.46
CA VAL A 146 10.09 38.53 -13.66
C VAL A 146 11.41 39.01 -14.24
N ILE A 147 11.84 38.41 -15.36
CA ILE A 147 12.89 38.95 -16.20
C ILE A 147 12.32 40.23 -16.81
N ILE A 148 12.70 41.38 -16.28
CA ILE A 148 12.53 42.67 -16.95
C ILE A 148 13.48 42.63 -18.15
N GLN A 149 12.93 42.44 -19.36
CA GLN A 149 13.66 42.74 -20.58
C GLN A 149 13.66 44.26 -20.77
N ASP A 150 14.72 44.91 -20.29
CA ASP A 150 15.08 46.27 -20.72
C ASP A 150 15.54 46.23 -22.19
N ASN A 151 14.58 46.36 -23.11
CA ASN A 151 14.89 46.68 -24.51
C ASN A 151 15.12 48.18 -24.66
N ASN A 152 16.28 48.66 -24.22
CA ASN A 152 16.85 49.91 -24.72
C ASN A 152 17.52 49.65 -26.07
N ASN A 153 16.76 49.79 -27.15
CA ASN A 153 17.30 50.03 -28.48
C ASN A 153 17.02 51.48 -28.86
N ASN A 154 18.00 52.34 -28.61
CA ASN A 154 18.14 53.62 -29.31
C ASN A 154 19.56 53.71 -29.89
N SER A 155 19.61 53.65 -31.21
CA SER A 155 20.52 54.38 -32.12
C SER A 155 22.04 54.35 -31.87
N GLU A 156 22.76 53.70 -32.79
CA GLU A 156 23.70 54.36 -33.72
C GLU A 156 23.73 53.61 -35.06
#